data_AF-A0A9D4B2E4-F1
#
_entry.id   AF-A0A9D4B2E4-F1
#
_cell.length_a   1.000
_cell.length_b   1.000
_cell.length_c   1.000
_cell.angle_alpha   90.00
_cell.angle_beta   90.00
_cell.angle_gamma   90.00
#
_symmetry.space_group_name_H-M   'P 1'
#
loop_
_entity.id
_entity.type
_entity.pdbx_description
1 polymer ?
#
loop_
_entity_poly.entity_id
_entity_poly.type
_entity_poly.pdbx_seq_one_letter_code
_entity_poly.pdbx_strand_id
1 'polypeptide(L)'
;MKVSVAALAVLLIAAFCSQASAAGPQALNTPSVCCYKYSPNPISRSRVVKYEYTSGGCSKPAVIFTTIKGKTLCTNPDEKWVQDIVTQLRAREAVSMAPLA
;
A
#
# COMPACT_ATOMS: atom_id res chain seq x y z
N MET A 1 -38.80 35.72 26.37
CA MET A 1 -38.52 34.28 26.63
C MET A 1 -38.33 33.43 25.36
N LYS A 2 -38.85 33.81 24.19
CA LYS A 2 -38.70 33.03 22.93
C LYS A 2 -37.39 33.27 22.16
N VAL A 3 -36.86 34.50 22.21
CA VAL A 3 -35.63 34.89 21.50
C VAL A 3 -34.38 34.22 22.07
N SER A 4 -34.40 33.94 23.38
CA SER A 4 -33.30 33.28 24.10
C SER A 4 -33.16 31.80 23.72
N VAL A 5 -34.28 31.11 23.45
CA VAL A 5 -34.29 29.69 23.11
C VAL A 5 -33.78 29.47 21.68
N ALA A 6 -34.19 30.33 20.75
CA ALA A 6 -33.69 30.28 19.37
C ALA A 6 -32.18 30.56 19.28
N ALA A 7 -31.70 31.57 20.02
CA ALA A 7 -30.26 31.88 20.06
C ALA A 7 -29.41 30.75 20.66
N LEU A 8 -29.90 30.13 21.75
CA LEU A 8 -29.26 28.96 22.37
C LEU A 8 -29.24 27.75 21.42
N ALA A 9 -30.34 27.49 20.70
CA ALA A 9 -30.41 26.39 19.73
C ALA A 9 -29.41 26.58 18.59
N VAL A 10 -29.28 27.80 18.05
CA VAL A 10 -28.32 28.10 16.97
C VAL A 10 -26.87 27.95 17.44
N LEU A 11 -26.55 28.41 18.66
CA LEU A 11 -25.22 28.25 19.25
C LEU A 11 -24.84 26.77 19.47
N LEU A 12 -25.78 25.94 19.92
CA LEU A 12 -25.54 24.50 20.11
C LEU A 12 -25.30 23.76 18.79
N ILE A 13 -26.02 24.10 17.72
CA ILE A 13 -25.84 23.49 16.39
C ILE A 13 -24.44 23.82 15.82
N ALA A 14 -24.00 25.08 15.95
CA ALA A 14 -22.68 25.50 15.48
C ALA A 14 -21.52 24.80 16.22
N ALA A 15 -21.68 24.55 17.53
CA ALA A 15 -20.70 23.83 18.33
C ALA A 15 -20.59 22.34 17.91
N PHE A 16 -21.71 21.69 17.60
CA PHE A 16 -21.73 20.29 17.14
C PHE A 16 -21.12 20.10 15.75
N CYS A 17 -21.32 21.04 14.82
CA CYS A 17 -20.70 20.99 13.49
C CYS A 17 -19.16 21.08 13.55
N SER A 18 -18.62 21.73 14.59
CA SER A 18 -17.18 21.89 14.78
C SER A 18 -16.47 20.62 15.29
N GLN A 19 -17.23 19.65 15.80
CA GLN A 19 -16.69 18.39 16.33
C GLN A 19 -16.68 17.24 15.30
N ALA A 20 -17.22 17.47 14.10
CA ALA A 20 -17.32 16.45 13.05
C ALA A 20 -16.01 16.18 12.30
N SER A 21 -14.92 16.91 12.58
CA SER A 21 -13.64 16.76 11.89
C SER A 21 -12.48 16.53 12.85
N ALA A 22 -12.58 15.45 13.64
CA ALA A 22 -11.41 14.83 14.26
C ALA A 22 -11.30 13.35 13.83
N ALA A 23 -11.70 13.03 12.59
CA ALA A 23 -11.10 11.91 11.90
C ALA A 23 -9.76 12.39 11.33
N GLY A 24 -8.72 12.44 12.18
CA GLY A 24 -7.35 12.33 11.67
C GLY A 24 -7.26 11.07 10.79
N PRO A 25 -6.30 10.97 9.85
CA PRO A 25 -6.22 9.83 8.95
C PRO A 25 -6.32 8.57 9.79
N GLN A 26 -7.44 7.87 9.69
CA GLN A 26 -7.60 6.57 10.30
C GLN A 26 -6.45 5.80 9.68
N ALA A 27 -5.41 5.53 10.48
CA ALA A 27 -4.39 4.60 10.08
C ALA A 27 -5.17 3.33 9.82
N LEU A 28 -5.48 3.11 8.54
CA LEU A 28 -6.18 1.93 8.08
C LEU A 28 -5.37 0.81 8.68
N ASN A 29 -5.95 0.10 9.65
CA ASN A 29 -5.35 -1.06 10.29
C ASN A 29 -5.24 -2.22 9.29
N THR A 30 -4.93 -1.92 8.02
CA THR A 30 -4.38 -2.85 7.05
C THR A 30 -3.05 -3.31 7.62
N PRO A 31 -2.94 -4.60 7.97
CA PRO A 31 -1.68 -5.15 8.43
C PRO A 31 -0.60 -4.87 7.37
N SER A 32 0.48 -4.21 7.77
CA SER A 32 1.63 -4.06 6.89
C SER A 32 2.21 -5.43 6.58
N VAL A 33 2.26 -5.81 5.31
CA VAL A 33 2.84 -7.09 4.91
C VAL A 33 4.36 -7.00 5.04
N CYS A 34 4.90 -7.69 6.05
CA CYS A 34 6.33 -7.76 6.30
C CYS A 34 6.89 -9.17 6.04
N CYS A 35 8.15 -9.21 5.64
CA CYS A 35 8.87 -10.44 5.35
C CYS A 35 9.92 -10.71 6.44
N TYR A 36 9.82 -11.85 7.12
CA TYR A 36 10.80 -12.26 8.13
C TYR A 36 11.96 -13.06 7.52
N LYS A 37 11.68 -13.83 6.46
CA LYS A 37 12.66 -14.67 5.76
C LYS A 37 12.59 -14.42 4.26
N TYR A 38 13.72 -14.62 3.60
CA TYR A 38 13.79 -14.59 2.14
C TYR A 38 13.77 -16.00 1.59
N SER A 39 13.27 -16.16 0.37
CA SER A 39 13.46 -17.38 -0.41
C SER A 39 14.95 -17.65 -0.57
N PRO A 40 15.45 -18.84 -0.19
CA PRO A 40 16.86 -19.18 -0.37
C PRO A 40 17.20 -19.43 -1.84
N ASN A 41 16.19 -19.79 -2.65
CA ASN A 41 16.39 -20.17 -4.04
C ASN A 41 15.82 -19.09 -4.99
N PRO A 42 16.53 -18.80 -6.10
CA PRO A 42 16.00 -17.99 -7.18
C PRO A 42 14.73 -18.60 -7.78
N ILE A 43 13.80 -17.74 -8.19
CA ILE A 43 12.65 -18.14 -8.98
C ILE A 43 12.86 -17.73 -10.44
N SER A 44 12.43 -18.57 -11.37
CA SER A 44 12.42 -18.19 -12.80
C SER A 44 11.46 -17.02 -13.02
N ARG A 45 11.92 -16.00 -13.75
CA ARG A 45 11.13 -14.83 -14.18
C ARG A 45 9.76 -15.19 -14.75
N SER A 46 9.71 -16.26 -15.55
CA SER A 46 8.49 -16.75 -16.24
C SER A 46 7.35 -17.08 -15.27
N ARG A 47 7.67 -17.36 -14.01
CA ARG A 47 6.70 -17.72 -12.97
C ARG A 47 6.19 -16.50 -12.19
N VAL A 48 6.76 -15.31 -12.38
CA VAL A 48 6.43 -14.09 -11.64
C VAL A 48 5.52 -13.19 -12.47
N VAL A 49 4.38 -12.81 -11.90
CA VAL A 49 3.39 -11.95 -12.57
C VAL A 49 3.45 -10.50 -12.09
N LYS A 50 3.75 -10.28 -10.81
CA LYS A 50 3.76 -8.97 -10.17
C LYS A 50 4.84 -8.94 -9.08
N TYR A 51 5.34 -7.75 -8.79
CA TYR A 51 6.19 -7.50 -7.64
C TYR A 51 5.62 -6.33 -6.80
N GLU A 52 5.91 -6.35 -5.50
CA GLU A 52 5.59 -5.27 -4.57
C GLU A 52 6.74 -5.11 -3.57
N TYR A 53 6.97 -3.89 -3.08
CA TYR A 53 7.91 -3.67 -1.97
C TYR A 53 7.17 -3.74 -0.65
N THR A 54 7.83 -4.27 0.39
CA THR A 54 7.30 -4.17 1.77
C THR A 54 7.19 -2.72 2.21
N SER A 55 6.25 -2.44 3.11
CA SER A 55 6.09 -1.11 3.71
C SER A 55 7.35 -0.67 4.46
N GLY A 56 7.62 0.64 4.49
CA GLY A 56 8.79 1.20 5.19
C GLY A 56 8.82 0.95 6.71
N GLY A 57 7.69 0.57 7.31
CA GLY A 57 7.62 0.16 8.72
C GLY A 57 8.17 -1.24 9.01
N CYS A 58 8.48 -2.03 7.98
CA CYS A 58 9.06 -3.36 8.17
C CYS A 58 10.55 -3.24 8.50
N SER A 59 10.99 -3.89 9.59
CA SER A 59 12.41 -3.93 9.97
C SER A 59 13.32 -4.57 8.91
N LYS A 60 12.74 -5.35 8.00
CA LYS A 60 13.44 -6.06 6.95
C LYS A 60 12.83 -5.71 5.59
N PRO A 61 13.51 -4.92 4.75
CA PRO A 61 13.00 -4.54 3.44
C PRO A 61 12.97 -5.77 2.51
N ALA A 62 11.89 -5.97 1.77
CA ALA A 62 11.79 -7.08 0.84
C ALA A 62 11.07 -6.69 -0.45
N VAL A 63 11.38 -7.44 -1.52
CA VAL A 63 10.54 -7.50 -2.71
C VAL A 63 9.67 -8.76 -2.62
N ILE A 64 8.36 -8.59 -2.66
CA ILE A 64 7.37 -9.65 -2.67
C ILE A 64 7.01 -9.96 -4.12
N PHE A 65 7.37 -11.16 -4.59
CA PHE A 65 6.92 -11.65 -5.89
C PHE A 65 5.63 -12.42 -5.77
N THR A 66 4.64 -12.05 -6.59
CA THR A 66 3.44 -12.87 -6.80
C THR A 66 3.66 -13.76 -8.00
N THR A 67 3.46 -15.06 -7.81
CA THR A 67 3.62 -16.07 -8.86
C THR A 67 2.35 -16.25 -9.68
N ILE A 68 2.47 -16.88 -10.86
CA ILE A 68 1.32 -17.28 -11.68
C ILE A 68 0.28 -18.16 -10.93
N LYS A 69 0.72 -18.84 -9.86
CA LYS A 69 -0.14 -19.66 -8.99
C LYS A 69 -0.77 -18.86 -7.84
N GLY A 70 -0.66 -17.53 -7.85
CA GLY A 70 -1.13 -16.65 -6.79
C GLY A 70 -0.33 -16.70 -5.49
N LYS A 71 0.77 -17.47 -5.43
CA LYS A 71 1.63 -17.54 -4.24
C LYS A 71 2.55 -16.33 -4.16
N THR A 72 2.72 -15.77 -2.96
CA THR A 72 3.66 -14.69 -2.67
C THR A 72 4.99 -15.24 -2.17
N LEU A 73 6.09 -14.63 -2.60
CA LEU A 73 7.45 -15.00 -2.25
C LEU A 73 8.24 -13.77 -1.78
N CYS A 74 8.69 -13.78 -0.53
CA CYS A 74 9.59 -12.78 0.00
C CYS A 74 11.01 -12.97 -0.55
N THR A 75 11.61 -11.92 -1.10
CA THR A 75 12.95 -11.97 -1.70
C THR A 75 13.81 -10.79 -1.24
N ASN A 76 15.13 -10.98 -1.27
CA ASN A 76 16.10 -9.97 -0.86
C ASN A 76 16.25 -8.89 -1.95
N PRO A 77 16.00 -7.60 -1.69
CA PRO A 77 16.16 -6.54 -2.70
C PRO A 77 17.59 -6.39 -3.22
N ASP A 78 18.59 -6.86 -2.45
CA ASP A 78 20.01 -6.74 -2.79
C ASP A 78 20.51 -7.85 -3.72
N GLU A 79 19.70 -8.88 -3.94
CA GLU A 79 20.05 -9.98 -4.83
C GLU A 79 19.91 -9.58 -6.31
N LYS A 80 20.96 -9.86 -7.10
CA LYS A 80 20.99 -9.47 -8.52
C LYS A 80 19.81 -10.03 -9.31
N TRP A 81 19.47 -11.31 -9.10
CA TRP A 81 18.36 -11.95 -9.79
C TRP A 81 17.00 -11.32 -9.45
N VAL A 82 16.83 -10.76 -8.25
CA VAL A 82 15.62 -10.04 -7.84
C VAL A 82 15.52 -8.73 -8.61
N GLN A 83 16.61 -7.97 -8.66
CA GLN A 83 16.68 -6.70 -9.40
C GLN A 83 16.45 -6.88 -10.91
N ASP A 84 17.02 -7.94 -11.50
CA ASP A 84 16.83 -8.26 -12.91
C ASP A 84 15.34 -8.56 -13.21
N ILE A 85 14.66 -9.32 -12.35
CA ILE A 85 13.22 -9.61 -12.49
C ILE A 85 12.37 -8.33 -12.35
N VAL A 86 12.65 -7.49 -11.35
CA VAL A 86 11.94 -6.23 -11.12
C VAL A 86 12.10 -5.30 -12.32
N THR A 87 13.31 -5.17 -12.85
CA THR A 87 13.61 -4.34 -14.03
C THR A 87 12.80 -4.79 -15.25
N GLN A 88 12.74 -6.11 -15.48
CA GLN A 88 11.94 -6.67 -16.59
C GLN A 88 10.44 -6.52 -16.38
N LEU A 89 9.94 -6.63 -15.14
CA LEU A 89 8.53 -6.37 -14.83
C LEU A 89 8.18 -4.90 -15.09
N ARG A 90 8.98 -3.98 -14.57
CA ARG A 90 8.81 -2.54 -14.77
C ARG A 90 8.83 -2.16 -16.24
N ALA A 91 9.76 -2.71 -17.02
CA ALA A 91 9.83 -2.46 -18.47
C ALA A 91 8.56 -2.94 -19.19
N ARG A 92 8.04 -4.13 -18.82
CA ARG A 92 6.78 -4.65 -19.38
C ARG A 92 5.58 -3.77 -19.00
N GLU A 93 5.51 -3.31 -17.76
CA GLU A 93 4.46 -2.38 -17.29
C GLU A 93 4.51 -1.06 -18.06
N ALA A 94 5.71 -0.50 -18.27
CA ALA A 94 5.90 0.71 -19.06
C ALA A 94 5.44 0.55 -20.51
N VAL A 95 5.73 -0.60 -21.14
CA VAL A 95 5.22 -0.91 -22.49
C VAL A 95 3.69 -1.03 -22.50
N SER A 96 3.09 -1.64 -21.48
CA SER A 96 1.63 -1.77 -21.41
C SER A 96 0.90 -0.45 -21.16
N MET A 97 1.56 0.53 -20.55
CA MET A 97 1.02 1.87 -20.31
C MET A 97 1.32 2.85 -21.46
N ALA A 98 2.13 2.47 -22.45
CA ALA A 98 2.34 3.29 -23.64
C ALA A 98 1.02 3.39 -24.41
N PRO A 99 0.57 4.60 -24.81
CA PRO A 99 -0.58 4.74 -25.69
C PRO A 99 -0.29 3.96 -26.97
N LEU A 100 -1.26 3.15 -27.41
CA LEU A 100 -1.26 2.62 -28.78
C LEU A 100 -1.22 3.84 -29.70
N ALA A 101 -0.06 4.11 -30.30
CA ALA A 101 0.11 5.11 -31.34
C ALA A 101 -0.60 4.66 -32.62
#